data_AF-A0A7S2WIQ4-F1
#
_entry.id   AF-A0A7S2WIQ4-F1
#
_cell.length_a   1.000
_cell.length_b   1.000
_cell.length_c   1.000
_cell.angle_alpha   90.00
_cell.angle_beta   90.00
_cell.angle_gamma   90.00
#
_symmetry.space_group_name_H-M   'P 1'
#
loop_
_entity.id
_entity.type
_entity.pdbx_description
1 polymer ?
#
loop_
_entity_poly.entity_id
_entity_poly.type
_entity_poly.pdbx_seq_one_letter_code
_entity_poly.pdbx_strand_id
1 'polypeptide(L)'
;MKLSVLGLNDPFHGTFVKVQLLLKEVVTLPPNQLVLFIDAYDTLIFPSIKDLPMMYRNGDMTNQVFKEIVFGAERSITPYPDPGIGGLYEPKSKDDTPFYFLNSGIILGTAGAFVDMAMSVVSYPSVLGSDQRGYTRYYLTHRDKVGLDVEGVAFLNLHAVSETSYIDINSAALKNDVHRNMELRTGKLVRPSVIHGNGGERGGKEYYRNINSVAILGMKDAGNSTSILGENRWISVTAPPFTYAALVQEGRMGLNETLEIFYNHIKRNPSDVQSLLYLSVELSKLGKEKEAQFFWSQAQEQLHSS
;
A
#
# COMPACT_ATOMS: atom_id res chain seq x y z
N MET A 1 6.05 -1.22 -23.37
CA MET A 1 6.32 -0.79 -21.98
C MET A 1 7.82 -0.51 -21.87
N LYS A 2 8.21 0.61 -21.25
CA LYS A 2 9.60 0.91 -20.91
C LYS A 2 9.70 0.96 -19.39
N LEU A 3 10.71 0.31 -18.81
CA LEU A 3 10.99 0.35 -17.38
C LEU A 3 12.18 1.29 -17.13
N SER A 4 12.00 2.28 -16.27
CA SER A 4 13.07 3.14 -15.75
C SER A 4 13.22 2.85 -14.25
N VAL A 5 14.45 2.64 -13.78
CA VAL A 5 14.76 2.48 -12.35
C VAL A 5 15.43 3.76 -11.86
N LEU A 6 14.84 4.39 -10.85
CA LEU A 6 15.30 5.69 -10.33
C LEU A 6 16.13 5.49 -9.06
N GLY A 7 17.19 6.29 -8.89
CA GLY A 7 18.05 6.24 -7.70
C GLY A 7 18.96 5.01 -7.62
N LEU A 8 19.17 4.30 -8.73
CA LEU A 8 20.09 3.15 -8.76
C LEU A 8 21.52 3.63 -8.48
N ASN A 9 22.17 3.01 -7.48
CA ASN A 9 23.49 3.37 -6.95
C ASN A 9 23.54 4.65 -6.10
N ASP A 10 22.42 5.32 -5.86
CA ASP A 10 22.35 6.45 -4.93
C ASP A 10 22.07 5.95 -3.49
N PRO A 11 22.64 6.58 -2.45
CA PRO A 11 22.28 6.26 -1.07
C PRO A 11 20.80 6.53 -0.78
N PHE A 12 20.18 5.66 0.02
CA PHE A 12 18.78 5.84 0.44
C PHE A 12 18.68 6.87 1.56
N HIS A 13 18.04 8.00 1.28
CA HIS A 13 17.84 9.12 2.23
C HIS A 13 16.39 9.20 2.77
N GLY A 14 15.66 8.08 2.77
CA GLY A 14 14.26 8.02 3.22
C GLY A 14 13.26 8.05 2.07
N THR A 15 11.98 7.74 2.38
CA THR A 15 10.99 7.46 1.33
C THR A 15 10.60 8.69 0.51
N PHE A 16 10.78 9.90 1.06
CA PHE A 16 10.48 11.14 0.35
C PHE A 16 11.37 11.39 -0.87
N VAL A 17 12.58 10.80 -0.91
CA VAL A 17 13.48 10.90 -2.08
C VAL A 17 12.82 10.38 -3.36
N LYS A 18 11.88 9.44 -3.23
CA LYS A 18 11.09 8.90 -4.34
C LYS A 18 10.31 9.99 -5.08
N VAL A 19 9.76 10.98 -4.37
CA VAL A 19 9.00 12.09 -4.97
C VAL A 19 9.91 12.97 -5.83
N GLN A 20 11.12 13.27 -5.33
CA GLN A 20 12.09 14.08 -6.04
C GLN A 20 12.63 13.38 -7.29
N LEU A 21 12.94 12.09 -7.17
CA LEU A 21 13.37 11.25 -8.28
C LEU A 21 12.28 11.14 -9.35
N LEU A 22 11.03 10.92 -8.93
CA LEU A 22 9.88 10.89 -9.83
C LEU A 22 9.73 12.21 -10.57
N LEU A 23 9.76 13.35 -9.87
CA LEU A 23 9.67 14.67 -10.48
C LEU A 23 10.78 14.88 -11.52
N LYS A 24 12.03 14.53 -11.19
CA LYS A 24 13.17 14.65 -12.10
C LYS A 24 12.99 13.84 -13.39
N GLU A 25 12.39 12.65 -13.31
CA GLU A 25 12.11 11.82 -14.49
C GLU A 25 10.94 12.38 -15.32
N VAL A 26 9.80 12.64 -14.68
CA VAL A 26 8.55 12.95 -15.40
C VAL A 26 8.56 14.31 -16.09
N VAL A 27 9.36 15.29 -15.64
CA VAL A 27 9.53 16.58 -16.34
C VAL A 27 10.20 16.43 -17.71
N THR A 28 10.88 15.31 -17.97
CA THR A 28 11.55 15.03 -19.25
C THR A 28 10.66 14.29 -20.25
N LEU A 29 9.49 13.82 -19.81
CA LEU A 29 8.56 13.02 -20.61
C LEU A 29 7.51 13.92 -21.29
N PRO A 30 6.93 13.50 -22.43
CA PRO A 30 5.78 14.15 -23.03
C PRO A 30 4.61 14.24 -22.01
N PRO A 31 3.96 15.41 -21.83
CA PRO A 31 2.96 15.60 -20.78
C PRO A 31 1.80 14.60 -20.79
N ASN A 32 1.42 14.10 -21.96
CA ASN A 32 0.34 13.13 -22.14
C ASN A 32 0.79 11.66 -22.05
N GLN A 33 2.08 11.40 -21.83
CA GLN A 33 2.59 10.04 -21.68
C GLN A 33 2.03 9.43 -20.37
N LEU A 34 1.42 8.25 -20.48
CA LEU A 34 0.97 7.50 -19.31
C LEU A 34 2.18 6.91 -18.58
N VAL A 35 2.23 7.12 -17.26
CA VAL A 35 3.30 6.70 -16.37
C VAL A 35 2.69 5.86 -15.24
N LEU A 36 3.29 4.70 -14.98
CA LEU A 36 3.04 3.88 -13.80
C LEU A 36 4.26 3.98 -12.90
N PHE A 37 4.10 4.57 -11.73
CA PHE A 37 5.10 4.64 -10.67
C PHE A 37 4.80 3.57 -9.63
N ILE A 38 5.78 2.73 -9.32
CA ILE A 38 5.66 1.64 -8.36
C ILE A 38 6.89 1.57 -7.47
N ASP A 39 6.72 1.07 -6.24
CA ASP A 39 7.85 0.60 -5.45
C ASP A 39 8.54 -0.57 -6.18
N ALA A 40 9.84 -0.78 -5.93
CA ALA A 40 10.63 -1.72 -6.74
C ALA A 40 10.91 -3.05 -6.03
N TYR A 41 11.00 -3.06 -4.70
CA TYR A 41 11.50 -4.22 -3.96
C TYR A 41 10.44 -5.28 -3.66
N ASP A 42 9.21 -4.85 -3.44
CA ASP A 42 8.09 -5.67 -2.97
C ASP A 42 6.86 -5.53 -3.88
N THR A 43 7.08 -5.38 -5.19
CA THR A 43 6.00 -5.35 -6.19
C THR A 43 6.14 -6.45 -7.23
N LEU A 44 5.01 -7.06 -7.60
CA LEU A 44 4.90 -7.97 -8.74
C LEU A 44 4.07 -7.30 -9.84
N ILE A 45 4.55 -7.39 -11.08
CA ILE A 45 3.85 -6.93 -12.27
C ILE A 45 3.30 -8.14 -13.03
N PHE A 46 2.03 -8.08 -13.42
CA PHE A 46 1.34 -9.15 -14.13
C PHE A 46 1.08 -8.78 -15.60
N PRO A 47 0.86 -9.77 -16.50
CA PRO A 47 0.56 -9.51 -17.90
C PRO A 47 -0.65 -8.62 -18.17
N SER A 48 -1.62 -8.57 -17.24
CA SER A 48 -2.79 -7.67 -17.27
C SER A 48 -2.42 -6.19 -17.24
N ILE A 49 -1.16 -5.83 -16.95
CA ILE A 49 -0.67 -4.45 -17.07
C ILE A 49 -0.92 -3.83 -18.46
N LYS A 50 -1.08 -4.67 -19.49
CA LYS A 50 -1.44 -4.25 -20.85
C LYS A 50 -2.82 -3.58 -20.93
N ASP A 51 -3.71 -3.85 -19.97
CA ASP A 51 -5.08 -3.33 -19.93
C ASP A 51 -5.15 -1.96 -19.23
N LEU A 52 -4.13 -1.59 -18.45
CA LEU A 52 -4.11 -0.33 -17.69
C LEU A 52 -4.40 0.92 -18.52
N PRO A 53 -3.86 1.11 -19.74
CA PRO A 53 -4.18 2.30 -20.53
C PRO A 53 -5.67 2.44 -20.84
N MET A 54 -6.36 1.32 -21.09
CA MET A 54 -7.80 1.31 -21.33
C MET A 54 -8.57 1.54 -20.04
N MET A 55 -8.21 0.82 -18.97
CA MET A 55 -8.83 0.98 -17.64
C MET A 55 -8.74 2.42 -17.13
N TYR A 56 -7.58 3.07 -17.34
CA TYR A 56 -7.34 4.45 -16.95
C TYR A 56 -8.20 5.43 -17.74
N ARG A 57 -8.27 5.28 -19.07
CA ARG A 57 -9.08 6.16 -19.91
C ARG A 57 -10.58 6.05 -19.62
N ASN A 58 -11.05 4.85 -19.30
CA ASN A 58 -12.46 4.59 -19.02
C ASN A 58 -12.85 4.92 -17.56
N GLY A 59 -11.89 5.14 -16.67
CA GLY A 59 -12.15 5.32 -15.24
C GLY A 59 -12.56 4.02 -14.54
N ASP A 60 -12.16 2.86 -15.07
CA ASP A 60 -12.54 1.54 -14.52
C ASP A 60 -12.06 1.35 -13.07
N MET A 61 -10.92 1.96 -12.72
CA MET A 61 -10.36 1.92 -11.36
C MET A 61 -11.11 2.83 -10.37
N THR A 62 -11.98 3.70 -10.86
CA THR A 62 -12.54 4.82 -10.11
C THR A 62 -14.03 4.96 -10.34
N ASN A 63 -14.74 3.82 -10.41
CA ASN A 63 -16.19 3.73 -10.61
C ASN A 63 -16.68 4.45 -11.87
N GLN A 64 -15.97 4.27 -13.00
CA GLN A 64 -16.28 4.89 -14.30
C GLN A 64 -16.14 6.42 -14.31
N VAL A 65 -15.43 6.99 -13.34
CA VAL A 65 -15.12 8.42 -13.30
C VAL A 65 -13.64 8.60 -13.61
N PHE A 66 -13.32 9.24 -14.73
CA PHE A 66 -11.93 9.54 -15.07
C PHE A 66 -11.25 10.37 -13.96
N LYS A 67 -9.99 10.02 -13.67
CA LYS A 67 -9.12 10.72 -12.72
C LYS A 67 -7.74 10.89 -13.37
N GLU A 68 -7.15 12.06 -13.21
CA GLU A 68 -5.83 12.41 -13.77
C GLU A 68 -4.70 11.61 -13.12
N ILE A 69 -4.92 11.16 -11.89
CA ILE A 69 -4.03 10.30 -11.12
C ILE A 69 -4.88 9.27 -10.39
N VAL A 70 -4.45 8.01 -10.38
CA VAL A 70 -5.06 6.91 -9.64
C VAL A 70 -4.01 6.27 -8.75
N PHE A 71 -4.26 6.23 -7.45
CA PHE A 71 -3.43 5.51 -6.49
C PHE A 71 -3.98 4.12 -6.24
N GLY A 72 -3.10 3.18 -5.89
CA GLY A 72 -3.52 1.96 -5.22
C GLY A 72 -4.14 2.29 -3.87
N ALA A 73 -5.20 1.59 -3.49
CA ALA A 73 -5.84 1.75 -2.19
C ALA A 73 -5.41 0.62 -1.21
N GLU A 74 -5.44 0.89 0.09
CA GLU A 74 -5.15 -0.06 1.16
C GLU A 74 -6.25 -0.08 2.23
N ARG A 75 -6.28 -1.15 3.04
CA ARG A 75 -7.37 -1.42 4.00
C ARG A 75 -7.20 -0.70 5.33
N SER A 76 -5.97 -0.68 5.83
CA SER A 76 -5.62 0.03 7.06
C SER A 76 -5.01 1.34 6.67
N ILE A 77 -5.34 2.38 7.41
CA ILE A 77 -4.57 3.61 7.33
C ILE A 77 -3.19 3.29 7.89
N THR A 78 -2.22 3.09 7.00
CA THR A 78 -0.85 2.92 7.44
C THR A 78 -0.53 4.17 8.27
N PRO A 79 -0.16 4.05 9.54
CA PRO A 79 -0.39 5.13 10.49
C PRO A 79 0.55 6.34 10.38
N TYR A 80 1.19 6.51 9.23
CA TYR A 80 2.16 7.52 8.96
C TYR A 80 1.49 8.66 8.18
N PRO A 81 1.41 9.88 8.76
CA PRO A 81 1.86 10.21 10.11
C PRO A 81 0.95 11.23 10.82
N ASP A 82 -0.31 11.34 10.42
CA ASP A 82 -1.27 12.30 10.97
C ASP A 82 -2.45 11.56 11.63
N PRO A 83 -2.42 11.33 12.96
CA PRO A 83 -3.53 10.73 13.69
C PRO A 83 -4.83 11.48 13.40
N GLY A 84 -5.85 10.77 12.90
CA GLY A 84 -7.15 11.35 12.54
C GLY A 84 -7.34 11.72 11.08
N ILE A 85 -6.29 11.72 10.25
CA ILE A 85 -6.42 12.01 8.80
C ILE A 85 -7.33 11.01 8.08
N GLY A 86 -7.45 9.78 8.61
CA GLY A 86 -8.39 8.78 8.12
C GLY A 86 -9.85 9.22 8.22
N GLY A 87 -10.20 10.05 9.20
CA GLY A 87 -11.55 10.62 9.32
C GLY A 87 -11.88 11.67 8.26
N LEU A 88 -10.89 12.14 7.51
CA LEU A 88 -11.13 13.03 6.38
C LEU A 88 -11.57 12.27 5.14
N TYR A 89 -11.20 10.98 5.00
CA TYR A 89 -11.65 10.17 3.87
C TYR A 89 -13.19 10.06 3.90
N GLU A 90 -13.82 10.15 2.73
CA GLU A 90 -15.27 10.00 2.64
C GLU A 90 -15.68 8.62 3.18
N PRO A 91 -16.63 8.57 4.13
CA PRO A 91 -17.10 7.30 4.66
C PRO A 91 -17.87 6.59 3.56
N LYS A 92 -17.22 5.60 2.93
CA LYS A 92 -17.94 4.47 2.38
C LYS A 92 -18.28 3.55 3.54
N SER A 93 -19.46 2.92 3.54
CA SER A 93 -19.75 1.96 4.61
C SER A 93 -18.65 0.89 4.58
N LYS A 94 -18.23 0.38 5.75
CA LYS A 94 -17.17 -0.64 5.84
C LYS A 94 -17.47 -1.88 4.99
N ASP A 95 -18.72 -2.03 4.57
CA ASP A 95 -19.27 -3.12 3.79
C ASP A 95 -19.18 -2.88 2.26
N ASP A 96 -18.93 -1.65 1.79
CA ASP A 96 -19.00 -1.30 0.36
C ASP A 96 -17.70 -1.56 -0.42
N THR A 97 -16.52 -1.35 0.18
CA THR A 97 -15.24 -1.53 -0.54
C THR A 97 -14.14 -2.13 0.35
N PRO A 98 -13.27 -3.03 -0.15
CA PRO A 98 -12.24 -3.61 0.71
C PRO A 98 -11.12 -2.63 1.10
N PHE A 99 -10.83 -1.61 0.27
CA PHE A 99 -9.72 -0.67 0.42
C PHE A 99 -10.20 0.78 0.44
N TYR A 100 -9.72 1.59 1.38
CA TYR A 100 -10.24 2.94 1.65
C TYR A 100 -9.17 4.03 1.63
N PHE A 101 -7.95 3.68 1.99
CA PHE A 101 -6.88 4.65 2.20
C PHE A 101 -5.94 4.65 1.00
N LEU A 102 -5.34 5.80 0.71
CA LEU A 102 -4.31 5.90 -0.32
C LEU A 102 -3.09 5.05 0.07
N ASN A 103 -2.42 4.42 -0.89
CA ASN A 103 -1.09 3.84 -0.73
C ASN A 103 -0.13 4.43 -1.77
N SER A 104 1.05 4.90 -1.35
CA SER A 104 2.01 5.59 -2.21
C SER A 104 2.86 4.69 -3.08
N GLY A 105 2.83 3.38 -2.87
CA GLY A 105 3.69 2.44 -3.58
C GLY A 105 3.18 2.03 -4.96
N ILE A 106 1.98 2.46 -5.36
CA ILE A 106 1.47 2.31 -6.74
C ILE A 106 0.69 3.56 -7.15
N ILE A 107 1.10 4.21 -8.22
CA ILE A 107 0.47 5.43 -8.76
C ILE A 107 0.44 5.35 -10.29
N LEU A 108 -0.70 5.64 -10.91
CA LEU A 108 -0.86 5.72 -12.36
C LEU A 108 -1.40 7.09 -12.74
N GLY A 109 -0.85 7.71 -13.77
CA GLY A 109 -1.27 9.02 -14.23
C GLY A 109 -0.50 9.47 -15.46
N THR A 110 -0.84 10.62 -16.01
CA THR A 110 -0.05 11.22 -17.10
C THR A 110 1.18 11.93 -16.55
N ALA A 111 2.26 12.04 -17.33
CA ALA A 111 3.48 12.73 -16.91
C ALA A 111 3.20 14.19 -16.46
N GLY A 112 2.31 14.90 -17.17
CA GLY A 112 1.88 16.25 -16.78
C GLY A 112 1.20 16.27 -15.41
N ALA A 113 0.25 15.37 -15.16
CA ALA A 113 -0.40 15.25 -13.86
C ALA A 113 0.60 14.90 -12.74
N PHE A 114 1.59 14.04 -13.03
CA PHE A 114 2.68 13.73 -12.09
C PHE A 114 3.54 14.96 -11.76
N VAL A 115 3.85 15.82 -12.74
CA VAL A 115 4.58 17.07 -12.49
C VAL A 115 3.79 17.96 -11.52
N ASP A 116 2.52 18.21 -11.82
CA ASP A 116 1.66 19.08 -11.00
C ASP A 116 1.53 18.54 -9.55
N MET A 117 1.32 17.23 -9.41
CA MET A 117 1.26 16.56 -8.12
C MET A 117 2.59 16.65 -7.37
N ALA A 118 3.69 16.24 -8.00
CA ALA A 118 4.98 16.18 -7.32
C ALA A 118 5.45 17.57 -6.90
N MET A 119 5.26 18.59 -7.73
CA MET A 119 5.52 20.01 -7.38
C MET A 119 4.70 20.47 -6.18
N SER A 120 3.42 20.09 -6.11
CA SER A 120 2.57 20.39 -4.96
C SER A 120 3.07 19.67 -3.70
N VAL A 121 3.40 18.38 -3.81
CA VAL A 121 3.89 17.57 -2.67
C VAL A 121 5.21 18.10 -2.11
N VAL A 122 6.17 18.47 -2.97
CA VAL A 122 7.46 19.04 -2.50
C VAL A 122 7.32 20.42 -1.86
N SER A 123 6.22 21.13 -2.14
CA SER A 123 5.94 22.43 -1.54
C SER A 123 5.43 22.35 -0.10
N TYR A 124 4.98 21.18 0.37
CA TYR A 124 4.42 21.02 1.71
C TYR A 124 5.54 20.99 2.78
N PRO A 125 5.67 21.99 3.66
CA PRO A 125 6.80 22.05 4.60
C PRO A 125 6.80 20.90 5.63
N SER A 126 5.62 20.35 5.95
CA SER A 126 5.44 19.34 7.01
C SER A 126 5.43 17.89 6.51
N VAL A 127 5.77 17.63 5.24
CA VAL A 127 5.81 16.26 4.68
C VAL A 127 7.23 15.74 4.47
N LEU A 128 8.25 16.51 4.87
CA LEU A 128 9.66 16.10 4.85
C LEU A 128 9.82 14.77 5.60
N GLY A 129 10.08 13.69 4.87
CA GLY A 129 10.31 12.36 5.42
C GLY A 129 9.27 11.28 5.05
N SER A 130 8.11 11.63 4.49
CA SER A 130 7.11 10.63 4.07
C SER A 130 6.39 11.01 2.77
N ASP A 131 6.67 10.26 1.72
CA ASP A 131 5.93 10.27 0.44
C ASP A 131 4.44 10.00 0.66
N GLN A 132 4.10 8.99 1.48
CA GLN A 132 2.72 8.65 1.86
C GLN A 132 1.96 9.85 2.45
N ARG A 133 2.58 10.62 3.35
CA ARG A 133 1.99 11.86 3.92
C ARG A 133 1.73 12.89 2.84
N GLY A 134 2.74 13.11 1.99
CA GLY A 134 2.68 14.06 0.88
C GLY A 134 1.52 13.78 -0.06
N TYR A 135 1.45 12.55 -0.57
CA TYR A 135 0.41 12.14 -1.50
C TYR A 135 -0.98 12.09 -0.85
N THR A 136 -1.09 11.67 0.40
CA THR A 136 -2.38 11.71 1.13
C THR A 136 -2.93 13.13 1.19
N ARG A 137 -2.10 14.12 1.53
CA ARG A 137 -2.54 15.53 1.57
C ARG A 137 -2.94 16.04 0.21
N TYR A 138 -2.17 15.72 -0.83
CA TYR A 138 -2.52 16.08 -2.21
C TYR A 138 -3.86 15.47 -2.63
N TYR A 139 -4.08 14.19 -2.36
CA TYR A 139 -5.36 13.51 -2.63
C TYR A 139 -6.53 14.22 -1.93
N LEU A 140 -6.39 14.51 -0.62
CA LEU A 140 -7.47 15.12 0.15
C LEU A 140 -7.83 16.53 -0.34
N THR A 141 -6.88 17.26 -0.93
CA THR A 141 -7.12 18.61 -1.48
C THR A 141 -7.48 18.62 -2.97
N HIS A 142 -7.37 17.50 -3.68
CA HIS A 142 -7.60 17.38 -5.13
C HIS A 142 -8.42 16.14 -5.51
N ARG A 143 -9.46 15.81 -4.73
CA ARG A 143 -10.30 14.61 -4.95
C ARG A 143 -11.04 14.61 -6.28
N ASP A 144 -11.26 15.77 -6.88
CA ASP A 144 -11.82 15.90 -8.22
C ASP A 144 -10.87 15.31 -9.27
N LYS A 145 -9.56 15.46 -9.09
CA LYS A 145 -8.51 14.99 -10.02
C LYS A 145 -7.93 13.63 -9.66
N VAL A 146 -7.89 13.28 -8.38
CA VAL A 146 -7.20 12.08 -7.88
C VAL A 146 -8.20 11.02 -7.44
N GLY A 147 -8.01 9.80 -7.93
CA GLY A 147 -8.79 8.62 -7.57
C GLY A 147 -7.99 7.58 -6.79
N LEU A 148 -8.73 6.66 -6.17
CA LEU A 148 -8.19 5.48 -5.49
C LEU A 148 -8.82 4.24 -6.12
N ASP A 149 -8.01 3.22 -6.40
CA ASP A 149 -8.48 1.89 -6.81
C ASP A 149 -9.02 1.10 -5.61
N VAL A 150 -10.17 1.54 -5.09
CA VAL A 150 -10.80 1.02 -3.86
C VAL A 150 -11.34 -0.41 -4.00
N GLU A 151 -11.52 -0.89 -5.22
CA GLU A 151 -11.93 -2.26 -5.52
C GLU A 151 -10.75 -3.19 -5.79
N GLY A 152 -9.54 -2.64 -5.96
CA GLY A 152 -8.33 -3.39 -6.28
C GLY A 152 -8.40 -4.06 -7.65
N VAL A 153 -9.06 -3.43 -8.63
CA VAL A 153 -9.23 -4.01 -9.98
C VAL A 153 -7.92 -3.99 -10.77
N ALA A 154 -7.07 -2.98 -10.54
CA ALA A 154 -5.78 -2.81 -11.17
C ALA A 154 -4.62 -2.99 -10.18
N PHE A 155 -4.78 -2.51 -8.95
CA PHE A 155 -3.73 -2.41 -7.94
C PHE A 155 -4.17 -3.09 -6.65
N LEU A 156 -3.37 -4.05 -6.21
CA LEU A 156 -3.60 -4.72 -4.94
C LEU A 156 -2.47 -4.43 -3.96
N ASN A 157 -2.81 -3.74 -2.87
CA ASN A 157 -1.94 -3.62 -1.71
C ASN A 157 -2.26 -4.72 -0.69
N LEU A 158 -1.23 -5.36 -0.16
CA LEU A 158 -1.34 -6.55 0.70
C LEU A 158 -1.36 -6.22 2.19
N HIS A 159 -1.05 -4.99 2.59
CA HIS A 159 -1.13 -4.57 3.98
C HIS A 159 -2.57 -4.67 4.52
N ALA A 160 -2.73 -5.32 5.68
CA ALA A 160 -4.01 -5.58 6.35
C ALA A 160 -5.05 -6.36 5.52
N VAL A 161 -4.61 -7.05 4.45
CA VAL A 161 -5.42 -8.09 3.80
C VAL A 161 -5.48 -9.31 4.73
N SER A 162 -6.69 -9.78 5.06
CA SER A 162 -6.88 -10.84 6.05
C SER A 162 -6.45 -12.22 5.53
N GLU A 163 -6.09 -13.10 6.47
CA GLU A 163 -5.73 -14.52 6.33
C GLU A 163 -6.62 -15.39 5.44
N THR A 164 -7.88 -15.01 5.27
CA THR A 164 -8.87 -15.78 4.50
C THR A 164 -9.00 -15.30 3.05
N SER A 165 -8.01 -14.56 2.54
CA SER A 165 -8.02 -14.07 1.16
C SER A 165 -7.18 -15.00 0.29
N TYR A 166 -7.73 -15.46 -0.83
CA TYR A 166 -7.09 -16.46 -1.68
C TYR A 166 -6.71 -15.87 -3.04
N ILE A 167 -5.51 -16.23 -3.53
CA ILE A 167 -5.12 -15.93 -4.91
C ILE A 167 -5.26 -17.23 -5.71
N ASP A 168 -6.11 -17.21 -6.72
CA ASP A 168 -6.25 -18.27 -7.70
C ASP A 168 -5.28 -18.04 -8.87
N ILE A 169 -4.08 -18.59 -8.75
CA ILE A 169 -3.02 -18.46 -9.74
C ILE A 169 -3.32 -19.27 -11.01
N ASN A 170 -4.34 -20.14 -11.04
CA ASN A 170 -4.44 -21.22 -12.01
C ASN A 170 -5.84 -21.51 -12.58
N SER A 171 -6.78 -20.56 -12.57
CA SER A 171 -8.11 -20.80 -13.15
C SER A 171 -8.01 -21.31 -14.61
N ALA A 172 -8.22 -22.61 -14.78
CA ALA A 172 -8.26 -23.33 -16.05
C ALA A 172 -9.47 -22.95 -16.93
N ALA A 173 -10.24 -21.93 -16.53
CA ALA A 173 -11.39 -21.42 -17.26
C ALA A 173 -11.01 -20.66 -18.54
N LEU A 174 -9.73 -20.35 -18.76
CA LEU A 174 -9.23 -19.72 -19.99
C LEU A 174 -8.01 -20.50 -20.49
N LYS A 175 -8.26 -21.60 -21.20
CA LYS A 175 -7.22 -22.53 -21.72
C LYS A 175 -6.13 -21.90 -22.60
N ASN A 176 -6.19 -20.60 -22.91
CA ASN A 176 -5.21 -19.87 -23.72
C ASN A 176 -4.67 -18.59 -23.05
N ASP A 177 -5.00 -18.33 -21.78
CA ASP A 177 -4.55 -17.11 -21.10
C ASP A 177 -4.08 -17.42 -19.69
N VAL A 178 -2.78 -17.19 -19.42
CA VAL A 178 -2.18 -17.31 -18.08
C VAL A 178 -2.57 -16.06 -17.27
N HIS A 179 -3.86 -15.84 -17.11
CA HIS A 179 -4.43 -14.72 -16.35
C HIS A 179 -4.83 -15.22 -14.97
N ARG A 180 -4.01 -14.80 -13.99
CA ARG A 180 -4.15 -15.13 -12.57
C ARG A 180 -5.32 -14.34 -12.01
N ASN A 181 -6.27 -15.04 -11.43
CA ASN A 181 -7.42 -14.44 -10.78
C ASN A 181 -7.12 -14.30 -9.29
N MET A 182 -7.71 -13.32 -8.64
CA MET A 182 -7.70 -13.24 -7.20
C MET A 182 -9.10 -12.98 -6.73
N GLU A 183 -9.60 -13.82 -5.83
CA GLU A 183 -10.89 -13.61 -5.21
C GLU A 183 -10.66 -12.87 -3.90
N LEU A 184 -11.05 -11.59 -3.88
CA LEU A 184 -11.11 -10.85 -2.62
C LEU A 184 -12.36 -11.30 -1.86
N ARG A 185 -12.34 -11.20 -0.53
CA ARG A 185 -13.42 -11.61 0.39
C ARG A 185 -14.81 -10.99 0.07
N THR A 186 -14.90 -10.06 -0.88
CA THR A 186 -16.15 -9.56 -1.45
C THR A 186 -16.86 -10.57 -2.35
N GLY A 187 -16.26 -11.74 -2.64
CA GLY A 187 -16.76 -12.69 -3.64
C GLY A 187 -16.56 -12.19 -5.08
N LYS A 188 -15.85 -11.06 -5.25
CA LYS A 188 -15.51 -10.49 -6.55
C LYS A 188 -14.14 -11.00 -6.97
N LEU A 189 -14.12 -11.65 -8.13
CA LEU A 189 -12.90 -12.02 -8.81
C LEU A 189 -12.28 -10.77 -9.44
N VAL A 190 -11.06 -10.43 -9.03
CA VAL A 190 -10.27 -9.33 -9.57
C VAL A 190 -8.98 -9.85 -10.20
N ARG A 191 -8.43 -9.11 -11.16
CA ARG A 191 -7.20 -9.46 -11.89
C ARG A 191 -6.21 -8.29 -11.82
N PRO A 192 -5.59 -8.05 -10.65
CA PRO A 192 -4.72 -6.90 -10.49
C PRO A 192 -3.56 -6.97 -11.47
N SER A 193 -3.21 -5.82 -12.05
CA SER A 193 -2.02 -5.62 -12.87
C SER A 193 -0.75 -5.54 -12.05
N VAL A 194 -0.87 -5.02 -10.82
CA VAL A 194 0.24 -4.87 -9.88
C VAL A 194 -0.19 -5.36 -8.51
N ILE A 195 0.64 -6.19 -7.88
CA ILE A 195 0.52 -6.54 -6.47
C ILE A 195 1.67 -5.91 -5.72
N HIS A 196 1.38 -5.22 -4.61
CA HIS A 196 2.36 -4.58 -3.75
C HIS A 196 2.31 -5.21 -2.36
N GLY A 197 3.42 -5.83 -1.97
CA GLY A 197 3.68 -6.51 -0.70
C GLY A 197 3.94 -5.58 0.47
N ASN A 198 3.22 -4.46 0.56
CA ASN A 198 3.42 -3.47 1.60
C ASN A 198 3.10 -3.99 3.01
N GLY A 199 3.71 -3.36 4.02
CA GLY A 199 3.59 -3.73 5.43
C GLY A 199 4.85 -4.41 6.00
N GLY A 200 4.90 -4.54 7.32
CA GLY A 200 6.07 -5.05 8.05
C GLY A 200 6.40 -6.52 7.78
N GLU A 201 7.47 -7.02 8.41
CA GLU A 201 8.04 -8.37 8.17
C GLU A 201 7.06 -9.53 8.38
N ARG A 202 5.96 -9.29 9.10
CA ARG A 202 4.86 -10.23 9.34
C ARG A 202 3.60 -9.67 8.70
N GLY A 203 3.15 -10.26 7.59
CA GLY A 203 1.95 -9.84 6.86
C GLY A 203 2.19 -9.79 5.35
N GLY A 204 2.05 -8.61 4.75
CA GLY A 204 2.13 -8.39 3.31
C GLY A 204 3.44 -8.82 2.67
N LYS A 205 4.59 -8.64 3.34
CA LYS A 205 5.90 -9.10 2.81
C LYS A 205 6.04 -10.62 2.81
N GLU A 206 5.50 -11.31 3.80
CA GLU A 206 5.48 -12.77 3.83
C GLU A 206 4.52 -13.32 2.76
N TYR A 207 3.35 -12.70 2.63
CA TYR A 207 2.39 -12.99 1.57
C TYR A 207 3.01 -12.79 0.18
N TYR A 208 3.71 -11.68 -0.02
CA TYR A 208 4.47 -11.39 -1.23
C TYR A 208 5.55 -12.45 -1.52
N ARG A 209 6.33 -12.85 -0.50
CA ARG A 209 7.36 -13.91 -0.66
C ARG A 209 6.74 -15.23 -1.11
N ASN A 210 5.57 -15.58 -0.57
CA ASN A 210 4.86 -16.81 -0.94
C ASN A 210 4.27 -16.74 -2.36
N ILE A 211 3.72 -15.59 -2.77
CA ILE A 211 3.28 -15.40 -4.16
C ILE A 211 4.48 -15.45 -5.11
N ASN A 212 5.57 -14.77 -4.75
CA ASN A 212 6.76 -14.68 -5.58
C ASN A 212 7.44 -16.05 -5.75
N SER A 213 7.55 -16.84 -4.67
CA SER A 213 8.12 -18.19 -4.75
C SER A 213 7.31 -19.10 -5.69
N VAL A 214 5.98 -19.04 -5.61
CA VAL A 214 5.10 -19.80 -6.50
C VAL A 214 5.15 -19.28 -7.93
N ALA A 215 5.16 -17.96 -8.13
CA ALA A 215 5.27 -17.35 -9.45
C ALA A 215 6.56 -17.80 -10.16
N ILE A 216 7.67 -17.83 -9.43
CA ILE A 216 8.98 -18.28 -9.92
C ILE A 216 8.99 -19.78 -10.18
N LEU A 217 8.42 -20.59 -9.27
CA LEU A 217 8.36 -22.06 -9.44
C LEU A 217 7.47 -22.46 -10.61
N GLY A 218 6.29 -21.84 -10.76
CA GLY A 218 5.40 -22.06 -11.91
C GLY A 218 6.02 -21.63 -13.25
N MET A 219 6.90 -20.63 -13.25
CA MET A 219 7.67 -20.24 -14.44
C MET A 219 8.79 -21.24 -14.79
N LYS A 220 9.39 -21.91 -13.80
CA LYS A 220 10.40 -22.96 -14.02
C LYS A 220 9.77 -24.26 -14.53
N ASP A 221 8.58 -24.62 -14.06
CA ASP A 221 7.88 -25.85 -14.47
C ASP A 221 7.15 -25.72 -15.82
N ALA A 222 6.90 -24.51 -16.33
CA ALA A 222 6.37 -24.33 -17.69
C ALA A 222 7.29 -24.88 -18.80
N GLY A 223 8.55 -25.22 -18.47
CA GLY A 223 9.49 -25.92 -19.35
C GLY A 223 9.58 -27.45 -19.14
N ASN A 224 9.00 -28.01 -18.06
CA ASN A 224 9.03 -29.44 -17.76
C ASN A 224 7.68 -29.90 -17.18
N SER A 225 6.96 -30.74 -17.92
CA SER A 225 5.54 -31.10 -17.75
C SER A 225 5.16 -31.94 -16.51
N THR A 226 5.66 -31.62 -15.32
CA THR A 226 5.26 -32.25 -14.06
C THR A 226 5.10 -31.19 -12.98
N SER A 227 3.86 -30.71 -12.82
CA SER A 227 3.49 -29.65 -11.89
C SER A 227 3.75 -30.04 -10.43
N ILE A 228 4.65 -29.33 -9.76
CA ILE A 228 4.92 -29.48 -8.32
C ILE A 228 3.68 -29.11 -7.45
N LEU A 229 2.65 -28.50 -8.03
CA LEU A 229 1.47 -28.04 -7.28
C LEU A 229 0.38 -29.10 -7.02
N GLY A 230 0.46 -30.30 -7.60
CA GLY A 230 -0.57 -31.34 -7.39
C GLY A 230 -2.01 -30.86 -7.65
N GLU A 231 -3.00 -31.57 -7.13
CA GLU A 231 -4.43 -31.22 -7.23
C GLU A 231 -4.89 -30.07 -6.30
N ASN A 232 -3.98 -29.50 -5.49
CA ASN A 232 -4.31 -28.43 -4.57
C ASN A 232 -4.29 -27.07 -5.29
N ARG A 233 -5.47 -26.72 -5.83
CA ARG A 233 -5.80 -25.56 -6.68
C ARG A 233 -5.80 -24.20 -5.97
N TRP A 234 -5.29 -24.13 -4.75
CA TRP A 234 -5.39 -22.95 -3.89
C TRP A 234 -4.11 -22.80 -3.09
N ILE A 235 -3.59 -21.58 -3.00
CA ILE A 235 -2.58 -21.27 -2.00
C ILE A 235 -3.27 -20.49 -0.90
N SER A 236 -3.69 -21.24 0.12
CA SER A 236 -4.10 -20.65 1.40
C SER A 236 -2.83 -20.16 2.09
N VAL A 237 -2.62 -18.85 2.09
CA VAL A 237 -1.53 -18.26 2.87
C VAL A 237 -2.16 -17.46 4.00
N THR A 238 -2.00 -17.99 5.21
CA THR A 238 -2.35 -17.30 6.43
C THR A 238 -1.40 -16.12 6.60
N ALA A 239 -1.87 -14.89 6.35
CA ALA A 239 -1.16 -13.71 6.82
C ALA A 239 -0.98 -13.82 8.35
N PRO A 240 0.17 -13.54 8.96
CA PRO A 240 0.22 -13.48 10.41
C PRO A 240 -0.75 -12.40 10.92
N PRO A 241 -1.28 -12.53 12.15
CA PRO A 241 -2.23 -11.58 12.72
C PRO A 241 -1.66 -10.18 12.55
N PHE A 242 -2.50 -9.31 11.98
CA PHE A 242 -2.31 -7.88 11.72
C PHE A 242 -1.21 -7.22 12.56
N THR A 243 -0.47 -6.28 11.97
CA THR A 243 0.33 -5.35 12.76
C THR A 243 -0.56 -4.75 13.86
N TYR A 244 -0.07 -4.71 15.10
CA TYR A 244 -0.92 -4.37 16.25
C TYR A 244 -1.70 -3.07 16.05
N ALA A 245 -1.12 -2.06 15.39
CA ALA A 245 -1.77 -0.80 15.02
C ALA A 245 -3.04 -0.98 14.14
N ALA A 246 -3.09 -1.99 13.27
CA ALA A 246 -4.25 -2.26 12.44
C ALA A 246 -5.41 -2.90 13.23
N LEU A 247 -5.13 -3.70 14.27
CA LEU A 247 -6.16 -4.27 15.16
C LEU A 247 -6.86 -3.19 16.00
N VAL A 248 -6.10 -2.18 16.42
CA VAL A 248 -6.60 -1.00 17.16
C VAL A 248 -7.54 -0.17 16.28
N GLN A 249 -7.14 0.10 15.04
CA GLN A 249 -7.91 0.92 14.11
C GLN A 249 -9.21 0.25 13.64
N GLU A 250 -9.23 -1.08 13.51
CA GLU A 250 -10.46 -1.79 13.13
C GLU A 250 -11.48 -1.91 14.28
N GLY A 251 -11.14 -1.47 15.50
CA GLY A 251 -12.02 -1.57 16.67
C GLY A 251 -12.23 -3.02 17.14
N ARG A 252 -11.32 -3.93 16.77
CA ARG A 252 -11.40 -5.36 17.10
C ARG A 252 -10.73 -5.72 18.43
N MET A 253 -10.05 -4.75 19.05
CA MET A 253 -9.31 -4.93 20.29
C MET A 253 -9.68 -3.80 21.25
N GLY A 254 -9.85 -4.14 22.53
CA GLY A 254 -10.15 -3.14 23.55
C GLY A 254 -9.00 -2.14 23.69
N LEU A 255 -9.30 -0.90 24.04
CA LEU A 255 -8.28 0.15 24.22
C LEU A 255 -7.27 -0.23 25.33
N ASN A 256 -7.69 -0.99 26.34
CA ASN A 256 -6.81 -1.49 27.41
C ASN A 256 -5.85 -2.59 26.93
N GLU A 257 -6.35 -3.55 26.13
CA GLU A 257 -5.52 -4.60 25.52
C GLU A 257 -4.47 -3.99 24.58
N THR A 258 -4.88 -2.95 23.86
CA THR A 258 -4.00 -2.16 22.98
C THR A 258 -2.83 -1.56 23.75
N LEU A 259 -3.11 -0.89 24.88
CA LEU A 259 -2.07 -0.30 25.71
C LEU A 259 -1.09 -1.36 26.21
N GLU A 260 -1.59 -2.48 26.74
CA GLU A 260 -0.76 -3.54 27.30
C GLU A 260 0.25 -4.08 26.27
N ILE A 261 -0.19 -4.25 25.03
CA ILE A 261 0.66 -4.67 23.92
C ILE A 261 1.77 -3.66 23.65
N PHE A 262 1.43 -2.38 23.52
CA PHE A 262 2.44 -1.34 23.25
C PHE A 262 3.42 -1.18 24.41
N TYR A 263 2.95 -1.23 25.66
CA TYR A 263 3.83 -1.26 26.84
C TYR A 263 4.79 -2.46 26.79
N ASN A 264 4.28 -3.65 26.48
CA ASN A 264 5.11 -4.86 26.37
C ASN A 264 6.11 -4.77 25.22
N HIS A 265 5.75 -4.13 24.11
CA HIS A 265 6.64 -3.92 22.98
C HIS A 265 7.76 -2.92 23.33
N ILE A 266 7.41 -1.74 23.86
CA ILE A 266 8.39 -0.71 24.27
C ILE A 266 9.33 -1.25 25.35
N LYS A 267 8.82 -2.09 26.27
CA LYS A 267 9.66 -2.76 27.27
C LYS A 267 10.75 -3.64 26.64
N ARG A 268 10.47 -4.26 25.48
CA ARG A 268 11.44 -5.09 24.74
C ARG A 268 12.30 -4.26 23.79
N ASN A 269 11.73 -3.21 23.20
CA ASN A 269 12.35 -2.33 22.21
C ASN A 269 12.15 -0.85 22.60
N PRO A 270 12.91 -0.32 23.57
CA PRO A 270 12.66 1.01 24.12
C PRO A 270 12.87 2.16 23.13
N SER A 271 13.64 1.93 22.06
CA SER A 271 13.95 2.91 21.02
C SER A 271 13.01 2.83 19.81
N ASP A 272 11.98 1.98 19.84
CA ASP A 272 11.02 1.89 18.73
C ASP A 272 10.12 3.14 18.71
N VAL A 273 10.55 4.14 17.94
CA VAL A 273 9.87 5.44 17.76
C VAL A 273 8.38 5.24 17.46
N GLN A 274 8.04 4.21 16.69
CA GLN A 274 6.67 4.00 16.28
C GLN A 274 5.76 3.60 17.43
N SER A 275 6.19 2.64 18.24
CA SER A 275 5.43 2.20 19.40
C SER A 275 5.31 3.33 20.42
N LEU A 276 6.36 4.14 20.61
CA LEU A 276 6.33 5.32 21.47
C LEU A 276 5.27 6.34 21.02
N LEU A 277 5.22 6.65 19.72
CA LEU A 277 4.21 7.56 19.16
C LEU A 277 2.80 6.98 19.27
N TYR A 278 2.59 5.70 18.97
CA TYR A 278 1.26 5.07 19.12
C TYR A 278 0.77 5.10 20.55
N LEU A 279 1.64 4.68 21.48
CA LEU A 279 1.28 4.65 22.88
C LEU A 279 0.91 6.05 23.37
N SER A 280 1.63 7.09 22.94
CA SER A 280 1.30 8.47 23.30
C SER A 280 -0.12 8.87 22.87
N VAL A 281 -0.51 8.54 21.64
CA VAL A 281 -1.83 8.89 21.09
C VAL A 281 -2.94 8.14 21.82
N GLU A 282 -2.77 6.83 22.06
CA GLU A 282 -3.80 6.04 22.76
C GLU A 282 -3.95 6.45 24.24
N LEU A 283 -2.86 6.85 24.90
CA LEU A 283 -2.91 7.37 26.26
C LEU A 283 -3.63 8.72 26.33
N SER A 284 -3.44 9.61 25.36
CA SER A 284 -4.19 10.89 25.30
C SER A 284 -5.69 10.66 25.10
N LYS A 285 -6.09 9.68 24.27
CA LYS A 285 -7.51 9.31 24.13
C LYS A 285 -8.17 8.87 25.45
N LEU A 286 -7.38 8.36 26.40
CA LEU A 286 -7.83 7.99 27.75
C LEU A 286 -7.77 9.13 28.77
N GLY A 287 -7.34 10.33 28.36
CA GLY A 287 -7.07 11.44 29.28
C GLY A 287 -5.83 11.23 30.15
N LYS A 288 -4.93 10.30 29.78
CA LYS A 288 -3.66 10.05 30.49
C LYS A 288 -2.54 10.95 29.97
N GLU A 289 -2.77 12.26 30.00
CA GLU A 289 -1.94 13.26 29.31
C GLU A 289 -0.46 13.26 29.74
N LYS A 290 -0.18 13.05 31.03
CA LYS A 290 1.21 13.00 31.53
C LYS A 290 1.99 11.81 30.95
N GLU A 291 1.35 10.65 30.86
CA GLU A 291 1.96 9.45 30.29
C GLU A 291 2.10 9.59 28.77
N ALA A 292 1.09 10.16 28.11
CA ALA A 292 1.14 10.47 26.69
C ALA A 292 2.32 11.37 26.33
N GLN A 293 2.49 12.48 27.08
CA GLN A 293 3.57 13.43 26.87
C GLN A 293 4.95 12.81 27.12
N PHE A 294 5.07 11.90 28.09
CA PHE A 294 6.31 11.17 28.33
C PHE A 294 6.76 10.36 27.10
N PHE A 295 5.87 9.51 26.57
CA PHE A 295 6.21 8.68 25.41
C PHE A 295 6.41 9.49 24.14
N TRP A 296 5.67 10.59 23.97
CA TRP A 296 5.90 11.54 22.88
C TRP A 296 7.31 12.14 22.93
N SER A 297 7.74 12.63 24.10
CA SER A 297 9.08 13.19 24.27
C SER A 297 10.17 12.16 24.01
N GLN A 298 9.99 10.92 24.47
CA GLN A 298 10.95 9.85 24.14
C GLN A 298 11.02 9.59 22.64
N ALA A 299 9.89 9.58 21.93
CA ALA A 299 9.90 9.43 20.48
C ALA A 299 10.66 10.56 19.78
N GLN A 300 10.49 11.81 20.24
CA GLN A 300 11.22 12.97 19.71
C GLN A 300 12.73 12.86 19.96
N GLU A 301 13.15 12.45 21.17
CA GLU A 301 14.56 12.24 21.49
C GLU A 301 15.20 11.20 20.57
N GLN A 302 14.51 10.07 20.33
CA GLN A 302 14.99 9.03 19.43
C GLN A 302 15.13 9.53 17.98
N LEU A 303 14.16 10.31 17.50
CA LEU A 303 14.19 10.93 16.16
C LEU A 303 15.36 11.92 15.99
N HIS A 304 15.81 12.58 17.06
CA HIS A 304 16.95 13.50 17.01
C HIS A 304 18.32 12.82 17.21
N SER A 305 18.33 11.59 17.70
CA SER A 305 19.54 10.80 17.95
C SER A 305 19.95 9.87 16.79
N SER A 306 19.13 9.80 15.73
CA SER A 306 19.32 8.96 14.53
C SER A 306 19.72 9.80 13.31
#